data_AF-A0AAE0PPR3-F1
#
_entry.id   AF-A0AAE0PPR3-F1
#
_cell.length_a   1.000
_cell.length_b   1.000
_cell.length_c   1.000
_cell.angle_alpha   90.00
_cell.angle_beta   90.00
_cell.angle_gamma   90.00
#
_symmetry.space_group_name_H-M   'P 1'
#
loop_
_entity.id
_entity.type
_entity.pdbx_description
1 polymer ?
#
loop_
_entity_poly.entity_id
_entity_poly.type
_entity_poly.pdbx_seq_one_letter_code
_entity_poly.pdbx_strand_id
1 'polypeptide(L)'
;QKLKLCKPVVRTSKKWTSEAVGELQGCLDCTDWDVFRSTTNSLDEYTDTVSSYIYFCEDSIIPTCTRLSPTQLHTSATPHPPPLTPLTIKEEEVNRLFKRLNTRKATGPDSVSPSLLKHCANQLSPVFTDIFNTSLETCHVPACFKTSAIVPVPRKTKITGLNDYRPVALTSVVMKSFERLVLSYLKDITDSLLDPLQFAYRANRSVDDAVNMALHFILQHLDSPGSYARILFVDFSSAFNTIIPALLRDKLFQLNVPDSMCSWITDFLTDRRQFVRLGTHVSDLQHISTGSPQGCVLSPLLFSLYTNGCTSGHQSVKLLKFADDTTLIGLISDGNESAYRGEIDRLVSWCSTNNLELNSLKTVEMTGDFRKDPAPRPPVILCDSPVSSAESFCFLGTTITKELKGGRRTSAPSPRRLSRGCISCGTLKKFFPTCKDFWLTSTLPSLNLSSHPPSQSGLLQLQPGQGQTA
;
A
#
# COMPACT_ATOMS: atom_id res chain seq x y z
N GLN A 1 30.62 29.13 25.83
CA GLN A 1 30.15 28.09 24.89
C GLN A 1 29.99 28.71 23.50
N LYS A 2 30.81 28.30 22.53
CA LYS A 2 30.71 28.77 21.14
C LYS A 2 29.48 28.14 20.48
N LEU A 3 28.51 28.96 20.08
CA LEU A 3 27.40 28.58 19.20
C LEU A 3 28.00 28.08 17.87
N LYS A 4 27.93 26.77 17.61
CA LYS A 4 28.17 26.22 16.27
C LYS A 4 27.02 26.67 15.37
N LEU A 5 27.22 27.75 14.62
CA LEU A 5 26.38 28.07 13.47
C LEU A 5 26.51 26.91 12.46
N CYS A 6 25.41 26.18 12.23
CA CYS A 6 25.29 25.36 11.05
C CYS A 6 25.42 26.25 9.82
N LYS A 7 26.37 25.94 8.92
CA LYS A 7 26.51 26.62 7.64
C LYS A 7 25.18 26.52 6.86
N PRO A 8 24.70 27.61 6.24
CA PRO A 8 23.50 27.55 5.40
C PRO A 8 23.75 26.62 4.22
N VAL A 9 22.85 25.64 4.03
CA VAL A 9 22.85 24.79 2.85
C VAL A 9 22.32 25.64 1.68
N VAL A 10 23.21 26.00 0.75
CA VAL A 10 22.85 26.67 -0.50
C VAL A 10 22.04 25.68 -1.33
N ARG A 11 20.78 26.02 -1.66
CA ARG A 11 19.94 25.25 -2.58
C ARG A 11 19.73 26.06 -3.85
N THR A 12 20.27 25.56 -4.94
CA THR A 12 20.08 26.06 -6.31
C THR A 12 18.67 25.65 -6.78
N SER A 13 17.82 26.60 -7.20
CA SER A 13 16.50 26.32 -7.78
C SER A 13 16.26 27.10 -9.06
N LYS A 14 15.71 26.42 -10.07
CA LYS A 14 15.28 27.01 -11.34
C LYS A 14 14.15 28.04 -11.11
N LYS A 15 14.25 29.23 -11.72
CA LYS A 15 13.26 30.32 -11.61
C LYS A 15 12.31 30.26 -12.79
N TRP A 16 11.08 29.85 -12.54
CA TRP A 16 10.02 29.74 -13.53
C TRP A 16 9.34 31.10 -13.72
N THR A 17 9.90 31.97 -14.57
CA THR A 17 9.23 33.21 -15.00
C THR A 17 8.22 32.89 -16.12
N SER A 18 7.21 33.73 -16.29
CA SER A 18 6.21 33.57 -17.36
C SER A 18 6.86 33.60 -18.76
N GLU A 19 7.88 34.44 -18.95
CA GLU A 19 8.65 34.54 -20.19
C GLU A 19 9.41 33.24 -20.49
N ALA A 20 10.19 32.74 -19.52
CA ALA A 20 10.96 31.51 -19.70
C ALA A 20 10.05 30.27 -19.85
N VAL A 21 8.89 30.26 -19.19
CA VAL A 21 7.85 29.24 -19.42
C VAL A 21 7.31 29.33 -20.85
N GLY A 22 7.01 30.52 -21.35
CA GLY A 22 6.51 30.72 -22.70
C GLY A 22 7.52 30.32 -23.77
N GLU A 23 8.80 30.66 -23.59
CA GLU A 23 9.88 30.23 -24.49
C GLU A 23 10.05 28.71 -24.50
N LEU A 24 10.02 28.08 -23.33
CA LEU A 24 10.12 26.62 -23.22
C LEU A 24 8.91 25.91 -23.83
N GLN A 25 7.70 26.44 -23.63
CA GLN A 25 6.50 25.95 -24.28
C GLN A 25 6.61 26.06 -25.81
N GLY A 26 7.03 27.22 -26.33
CA GLY A 26 7.24 27.43 -27.76
C GLY A 26 8.29 26.47 -28.35
N CYS A 27 9.40 26.24 -27.65
CA CYS A 27 10.41 25.27 -28.06
C CYS A 27 9.84 23.85 -28.18
N LEU A 28 9.06 23.42 -27.19
CA LEU A 28 8.44 22.08 -27.19
C LEU A 28 7.27 21.95 -28.18
N ASP A 29 6.53 23.02 -28.43
CA ASP A 29 5.47 23.09 -29.45
C ASP A 29 6.04 23.00 -30.88
N CYS A 30 7.23 23.56 -31.11
CA CYS A 30 7.93 23.46 -32.40
C CYS A 30 8.77 22.19 -32.56
N THR A 31 8.80 21.32 -31.54
CA THR A 31 9.56 20.07 -31.59
C THR A 31 8.77 19.01 -32.37
N ASP A 32 9.38 18.45 -33.41
CA ASP A 32 8.86 17.27 -34.09
C ASP A 32 9.25 16.00 -33.31
N TRP A 33 8.29 15.47 -32.55
CA TRP A 33 8.52 14.29 -31.70
C TRP A 33 8.62 12.98 -32.48
N ASP A 34 8.11 12.94 -33.72
CA ASP A 34 8.15 11.75 -34.57
C ASP A 34 9.59 11.46 -35.05
N VAL A 35 10.45 12.48 -35.10
CA VAL A 35 11.89 12.30 -35.37
C VAL A 35 12.56 11.43 -34.31
N PHE A 36 12.22 11.60 -33.03
CA PHE A 36 12.77 10.76 -31.96
C PHE A 36 12.24 9.33 -32.00
N ARG A 37 11.00 9.14 -32.47
CA ARG A 37 10.41 7.81 -32.60
C ARG A 37 10.92 7.05 -33.81
N SER A 38 11.12 7.73 -34.93
CA SER A 38 11.60 7.12 -36.19
C SER A 38 13.08 6.75 -36.16
N THR A 39 13.85 7.30 -35.22
CA THR A 39 15.29 7.06 -35.10
C THR A 39 15.64 5.78 -34.34
N THR A 40 14.69 5.17 -33.61
CA THR A 40 14.95 3.93 -32.88
C THR A 40 13.69 3.08 -32.71
N ASN A 41 13.86 1.75 -32.79
CA ASN A 41 12.83 0.78 -32.45
C ASN A 41 12.90 0.36 -30.97
N SER A 42 13.87 0.87 -30.21
CA SER A 42 14.05 0.55 -28.79
C SER A 42 13.29 1.55 -27.93
N LEU A 43 12.37 1.04 -27.09
CA LEU A 43 11.64 1.88 -26.13
C LEU A 43 12.59 2.55 -25.13
N ASP A 44 13.68 1.89 -24.75
CA ASP A 44 14.69 2.46 -23.85
C ASP A 44 15.38 3.68 -24.48
N GLU A 45 15.86 3.53 -25.72
CA GLU A 45 16.57 4.60 -26.44
C GLU A 45 15.63 5.77 -26.76
N TYR A 46 14.39 5.48 -27.14
CA TYR A 46 13.37 6.50 -27.36
C TYR A 46 13.10 7.30 -26.09
N THR A 47 12.88 6.61 -24.96
CA THR A 47 12.58 7.27 -23.68
C THR A 47 13.77 8.06 -23.14
N ASP A 48 14.99 7.55 -23.30
CA ASP A 48 16.22 8.23 -22.88
C ASP A 48 16.48 9.48 -23.73
N THR A 49 16.27 9.39 -25.04
CA THR A 49 16.45 10.53 -25.96
C THR A 49 15.44 11.62 -25.67
N VAL A 50 14.16 11.27 -25.51
CA VAL A 50 13.09 12.22 -25.13
C VAL A 50 13.40 12.87 -23.78
N SER A 51 13.77 12.08 -22.76
CA SER A 51 14.09 12.61 -21.43
C SER A 51 15.30 13.55 -21.44
N SER A 52 16.33 13.20 -22.22
CA SER A 52 17.56 14.00 -22.36
C SER A 52 17.31 15.30 -23.11
N TYR A 53 16.53 15.26 -24.20
CA TYR A 53 16.17 16.46 -24.96
C TYR A 53 15.33 17.42 -24.11
N ILE A 54 14.31 16.91 -23.40
CA ILE A 54 13.48 17.69 -22.49
C ILE A 54 14.32 18.35 -21.40
N TYR A 55 15.27 17.62 -20.80
CA TYR A 55 16.20 18.17 -19.81
C TYR A 55 17.09 19.26 -20.40
N PHE A 56 17.63 19.05 -21.61
CA PHE A 56 18.45 20.03 -22.32
C PHE A 56 17.70 21.33 -22.58
N CYS A 57 16.44 21.26 -23.03
CA CYS A 57 15.61 22.45 -23.23
C CYS A 57 15.35 23.19 -21.91
N GLU A 58 15.03 22.46 -20.83
CA GLU A 58 14.83 23.06 -19.51
C GLU A 58 16.10 23.73 -18.96
N ASP A 59 17.27 23.12 -19.16
CA ASP A 59 18.54 23.65 -18.67
C ASP A 59 19.03 24.85 -19.48
N SER A 60 18.78 24.85 -20.78
CA SER A 60 19.17 25.93 -21.69
C SER A 60 18.31 27.19 -21.54
N ILE A 61 17.02 27.03 -21.19
CA ILE A 61 16.04 28.13 -21.22
C ILE A 61 15.75 28.69 -19.81
N ILE A 62 15.80 27.88 -18.74
CA ILE A 62 15.34 28.34 -17.42
C ILE A 62 16.48 28.92 -16.55
N PRO A 63 16.48 30.23 -16.22
CA PRO A 63 17.50 30.85 -15.37
C PRO A 63 17.38 30.46 -13.89
N THR A 64 18.49 30.50 -13.15
CA THR A 64 18.57 30.04 -11.74
C THR A 64 18.44 31.20 -10.73
N CYS A 65 17.51 31.14 -9.76
CA CYS A 65 17.39 32.19 -8.71
C CYS A 65 16.66 31.74 -7.43
N THR A 66 16.86 32.47 -6.31
CA THR A 66 16.47 32.09 -4.94
C THR A 66 15.32 32.94 -4.38
N ARG A 67 14.17 32.36 -3.97
CA ARG A 67 13.28 32.78 -2.84
C ARG A 67 11.91 32.06 -2.83
N LEU A 68 11.19 32.17 -1.69
CA LEU A 68 10.03 31.38 -1.22
C LEU A 68 8.65 32.01 -1.51
N SER A 69 7.61 31.19 -1.73
CA SER A 69 6.19 31.55 -1.54
C SER A 69 5.24 30.32 -1.41
N PRO A 70 4.00 30.48 -0.89
CA PRO A 70 3.09 29.40 -0.47
C PRO A 70 1.97 29.04 -1.49
N THR A 71 1.15 28.02 -1.19
CA THR A 71 0.31 27.20 -2.10
C THR A 71 -1.18 27.21 -1.69
N GLN A 72 -2.13 26.98 -2.63
CA GLN A 72 -3.49 26.48 -2.33
C GLN A 72 -4.01 25.42 -3.35
N LEU A 73 -5.04 24.66 -2.93
CA LEU A 73 -5.61 23.39 -3.45
C LEU A 73 -6.87 23.57 -4.34
N HIS A 74 -7.34 22.50 -5.03
CA HIS A 74 -8.75 22.03 -5.08
C HIS A 74 -8.94 20.65 -5.79
N THR A 75 -10.19 20.16 -5.80
CA THR A 75 -10.77 18.79 -5.62
C THR A 75 -11.11 17.95 -6.88
N SER A 76 -11.62 16.72 -6.67
CA SER A 76 -11.81 15.56 -7.58
C SER A 76 -13.27 15.19 -7.92
N ALA A 77 -13.49 14.36 -8.96
CA ALA A 77 -14.66 13.47 -9.14
C ALA A 77 -14.32 12.24 -10.04
N THR A 78 -15.02 11.12 -9.83
CA THR A 78 -14.89 9.76 -10.43
C THR A 78 -16.06 9.40 -11.36
N PRO A 79 -15.92 8.38 -12.23
CA PRO A 79 -16.95 7.33 -12.29
C PRO A 79 -16.45 5.89 -12.56
N HIS A 80 -17.40 4.95 -12.40
CA HIS A 80 -17.42 3.48 -12.34
C HIS A 80 -16.62 2.65 -13.38
N PRO A 81 -16.32 1.36 -13.07
CA PRO A 81 -15.47 0.50 -13.90
C PRO A 81 -16.23 -0.24 -15.04
N PRO A 82 -15.65 -0.35 -16.25
CA PRO A 82 -16.09 -1.26 -17.31
C PRO A 82 -15.31 -2.61 -17.26
N PRO A 83 -15.63 -3.58 -18.14
CA PRO A 83 -15.07 -4.94 -18.11
C PRO A 83 -13.55 -4.96 -18.28
N LEU A 84 -12.90 -6.09 -17.95
CA LEU A 84 -11.45 -6.36 -18.02
C LEU A 84 -10.88 -6.15 -19.44
N THR A 85 -10.75 -4.90 -19.87
CA THR A 85 -10.00 -4.51 -21.06
C THR A 85 -8.55 -4.24 -20.68
N PRO A 86 -7.60 -4.43 -21.62
CA PRO A 86 -6.23 -3.95 -21.44
C PRO A 86 -6.24 -2.46 -21.06
N LEU A 87 -5.36 -2.06 -20.15
CA LEU A 87 -5.23 -0.66 -19.77
C LEU A 87 -4.73 0.14 -20.97
N THR A 88 -5.53 1.11 -21.43
CA THR A 88 -5.10 2.11 -22.41
C THR A 88 -5.16 3.48 -21.75
N ILE A 89 -4.03 4.18 -21.75
CA ILE A 89 -3.89 5.49 -21.13
C ILE A 89 -4.27 6.56 -22.15
N LYS A 90 -5.15 7.48 -21.75
CA LYS A 90 -5.53 8.63 -22.58
C LYS A 90 -4.67 9.85 -22.26
N GLU A 91 -4.45 10.68 -23.27
CA GLU A 91 -3.66 11.90 -23.13
C GLU A 91 -4.22 12.85 -22.06
N GLU A 92 -5.55 12.97 -21.95
CA GLU A 92 -6.15 13.84 -20.95
C GLU A 92 -5.85 13.37 -19.51
N GLU A 93 -5.66 12.07 -19.31
CA GLU A 93 -5.30 11.51 -17.99
C GLU A 93 -3.86 11.89 -17.62
N VAL A 94 -2.93 11.77 -18.57
CA VAL A 94 -1.53 12.19 -18.40
C VAL A 94 -1.46 13.70 -18.16
N ASN A 95 -2.17 14.50 -18.95
CA ASN A 95 -2.22 15.95 -18.81
C ASN A 95 -2.74 16.40 -17.45
N ARG A 96 -3.88 15.82 -17.00
CA ARG A 96 -4.45 16.11 -15.69
C ARG A 96 -3.48 15.75 -14.56
N LEU A 97 -2.75 14.65 -14.71
CA LEU A 97 -1.78 14.20 -13.72
C LEU A 97 -0.59 15.17 -13.65
N PHE A 98 0.00 15.54 -14.78
CA PHE A 98 1.10 16.49 -14.86
C PHE A 98 0.74 17.87 -14.29
N LYS A 99 -0.44 18.41 -14.61
CA LYS A 99 -0.93 19.69 -14.05
C LYS A 99 -1.06 19.67 -12.51
N ARG A 100 -1.25 18.49 -11.90
CA ARG A 100 -1.40 18.33 -10.44
C ARG A 100 -0.08 18.05 -9.72
N LEU A 101 1.04 17.96 -10.43
CA LEU A 101 2.34 17.69 -9.82
C LEU A 101 2.72 18.81 -8.83
N ASN A 102 3.38 18.38 -7.74
CA ASN A 102 3.96 19.31 -6.77
C ASN A 102 5.37 19.68 -7.23
N THR A 103 5.51 20.90 -7.74
CA THR A 103 6.74 21.50 -8.28
C THR A 103 7.90 21.56 -7.29
N ARG A 104 7.63 21.44 -5.98
CA ARG A 104 8.67 21.44 -4.94
C ARG A 104 9.31 20.07 -4.69
N LYS A 105 8.83 19.02 -5.33
CA LYS A 105 9.42 17.68 -5.19
C LYS A 105 10.75 17.61 -5.94
N ALA A 106 11.65 16.77 -5.45
CA ALA A 106 12.95 16.54 -6.07
C ALA A 106 12.79 15.71 -7.35
N THR A 107 13.64 16.01 -8.34
CA THR A 107 13.77 15.30 -9.61
C THR A 107 14.41 13.92 -9.44
N GLY A 108 14.01 12.96 -10.27
CA GLY A 108 14.62 11.62 -10.32
C GLY A 108 15.96 11.60 -11.07
N PRO A 109 16.55 10.41 -11.24
CA PRO A 109 17.78 10.23 -12.03
C PRO A 109 17.62 10.55 -13.53
N ASP A 110 16.38 10.52 -14.03
CA ASP A 110 15.97 10.89 -15.39
C ASP A 110 16.04 12.40 -15.67
N SER A 111 16.32 13.22 -14.64
CA SER A 111 16.47 14.69 -14.74
C SER A 111 15.22 15.46 -15.22
N VAL A 112 14.09 14.79 -15.44
CA VAL A 112 12.80 15.42 -15.76
C VAL A 112 12.13 15.98 -14.51
N SER A 113 12.08 17.32 -14.40
CA SER A 113 11.58 17.98 -13.18
C SER A 113 10.04 17.99 -13.08
N PRO A 114 9.45 17.96 -11.87
CA PRO A 114 7.99 18.09 -11.72
C PRO A 114 7.45 19.45 -12.17
N SER A 115 8.29 20.49 -12.13
CA SER A 115 7.93 21.84 -12.57
C SER A 115 7.80 21.91 -14.08
N LEU A 116 8.73 21.27 -14.80
CA LEU A 116 8.70 21.13 -16.25
C LEU A 116 7.44 20.43 -16.71
N LEU A 117 7.18 19.24 -16.16
CA LEU A 117 5.96 18.49 -16.47
C LEU A 117 4.70 19.29 -16.21
N LYS A 118 4.65 20.08 -15.13
CA LYS A 118 3.48 20.89 -14.80
C LYS A 118 3.26 22.06 -15.76
N HIS A 119 4.30 22.83 -16.07
CA HIS A 119 4.18 24.02 -16.92
C HIS A 119 4.04 23.66 -18.39
N CYS A 120 4.66 22.57 -18.84
CA CYS A 120 4.64 22.08 -20.21
C CYS A 120 3.69 20.88 -20.36
N ALA A 121 2.67 20.76 -19.49
CA ALA A 121 1.80 19.59 -19.47
C ALA A 121 1.10 19.36 -20.81
N ASN A 122 0.64 20.42 -21.49
CA ASN A 122 -0.02 20.29 -22.78
C ASN A 122 0.93 19.76 -23.86
N GLN A 123 2.17 20.24 -23.88
CA GLN A 123 3.20 19.85 -24.84
C GLN A 123 3.69 18.42 -24.61
N LEU A 124 3.86 18.02 -23.34
CA LEU A 124 4.51 16.77 -22.99
C LEU A 124 3.54 15.58 -22.86
N SER A 125 2.24 15.83 -22.69
CA SER A 125 1.26 14.75 -22.51
C SER A 125 1.17 13.79 -23.70
N PRO A 126 1.14 14.25 -24.97
CA PRO A 126 1.06 13.34 -26.13
C PRO A 126 2.21 12.33 -26.13
N VAL A 127 3.44 12.83 -25.99
CA VAL A 127 4.68 12.02 -26.03
C VAL A 127 4.72 11.01 -24.89
N PHE A 128 4.43 11.44 -23.66
CA PHE A 128 4.44 10.50 -22.53
C PHE A 128 3.27 9.51 -22.58
N THR A 129 2.15 9.87 -23.21
CA THR A 129 1.04 8.94 -23.45
C THR A 129 1.48 7.82 -24.40
N ASP A 130 2.18 8.17 -25.47
CA ASP A 130 2.73 7.20 -26.41
C ASP A 130 3.75 6.27 -25.76
N ILE A 131 4.69 6.84 -24.97
CA ILE A 131 5.67 6.05 -24.20
C ILE A 131 4.96 5.09 -23.23
N PHE A 132 3.94 5.55 -22.51
CA PHE A 132 3.23 4.72 -21.53
C PHE A 132 2.43 3.59 -22.21
N ASN A 133 1.72 3.88 -23.29
CA ASN A 133 0.98 2.85 -24.01
C ASN A 133 1.92 1.84 -24.68
N THR A 134 3.01 2.30 -25.30
CA THR A 134 4.05 1.41 -25.86
C THR A 134 4.64 0.51 -24.78
N SER A 135 4.90 1.06 -23.59
CA SER A 135 5.38 0.29 -22.42
C SER A 135 4.37 -0.79 -21.99
N LEU A 136 3.07 -0.46 -21.92
CA LEU A 136 2.03 -1.42 -21.56
C LEU A 136 1.86 -2.52 -22.62
N GLU A 137 1.89 -2.16 -23.90
CA GLU A 137 1.76 -3.09 -25.04
C GLU A 137 2.93 -4.06 -25.11
N THR A 138 4.16 -3.57 -24.92
CA THR A 138 5.38 -4.38 -24.95
C THR A 138 5.66 -5.10 -23.63
N CYS A 139 4.90 -4.81 -22.58
CA CYS A 139 5.14 -5.28 -21.21
C CYS A 139 6.55 -4.92 -20.68
N HIS A 140 7.14 -3.82 -21.18
CA HIS A 140 8.50 -3.39 -20.87
C HIS A 140 8.53 -1.98 -20.30
N VAL A 141 9.18 -1.79 -19.16
CA VAL A 141 9.36 -0.48 -18.51
C VAL A 141 10.75 0.08 -18.85
N PRO A 142 10.82 1.31 -19.38
CA PRO A 142 12.10 1.95 -19.71
C PRO A 142 13.11 1.93 -18.54
N ALA A 143 14.37 1.61 -18.84
CA ALA A 143 15.43 1.46 -17.84
C ALA A 143 15.69 2.75 -17.03
N CYS A 144 15.58 3.93 -17.65
CA CYS A 144 15.69 5.21 -16.95
C CYS A 144 14.59 5.42 -15.90
N PHE A 145 13.41 4.83 -16.11
CA PHE A 145 12.31 4.87 -15.16
C PHE A 145 12.49 3.87 -14.00
N LYS A 146 13.26 2.79 -14.21
CA LYS A 146 13.58 1.78 -13.19
C LYS A 146 14.72 2.21 -12.26
N THR A 147 15.51 3.20 -12.65
CA THR A 147 16.67 3.69 -11.89
C THR A 147 16.26 4.58 -10.70
N SER A 148 16.94 4.42 -9.55
CA SER A 148 16.66 5.20 -8.34
C SER A 148 17.92 5.71 -7.63
N ALA A 149 17.84 6.92 -7.07
CA ALA A 149 18.89 7.47 -6.22
C ALA A 149 18.50 7.32 -4.75
N ILE A 150 19.27 6.55 -3.98
CA ILE A 150 19.07 6.37 -2.55
C ILE A 150 19.70 7.55 -1.81
N VAL A 151 18.86 8.33 -1.13
CA VAL A 151 19.29 9.46 -0.30
C VAL A 151 19.10 9.08 1.17
N PRO A 152 20.19 8.89 1.94
CA PRO A 152 20.12 8.62 3.38
C PRO A 152 19.60 9.85 4.15
N VAL A 153 18.45 9.71 4.80
CA VAL A 153 17.84 10.77 5.62
C VAL A 153 17.95 10.42 7.11
N PRO A 154 18.55 11.28 7.95
CA PRO A 154 18.59 11.08 9.40
C PRO A 154 17.21 10.82 10.03
N ARG A 155 17.04 9.71 10.75
CA ARG A 155 15.86 9.42 11.58
C ARG A 155 15.85 10.24 12.87
N LYS A 156 17.05 10.54 13.40
CA LYS A 156 17.26 11.26 14.66
C LYS A 156 18.38 12.30 14.53
N THR A 157 18.42 13.26 15.46
CA THR A 157 19.37 14.39 15.42
C THR A 157 20.81 13.97 15.67
N LYS A 158 21.04 13.01 16.57
CA LYS A 158 22.37 12.45 16.85
C LYS A 158 22.48 11.08 16.22
N ILE A 159 23.29 10.97 15.17
CA ILE A 159 23.56 9.70 14.49
C ILE A 159 24.61 8.91 15.27
N THR A 160 24.30 7.65 15.54
CA THR A 160 25.16 6.70 16.27
C THR A 160 25.56 5.50 15.42
N GLY A 161 24.83 5.23 14.33
CA GLY A 161 25.18 4.19 13.35
C GLY A 161 24.36 4.30 12.07
N LEU A 162 24.63 3.43 11.09
CA LEU A 162 23.97 3.44 9.78
C LEU A 162 22.45 3.21 9.86
N ASN A 163 22.00 2.41 10.84
CA ASN A 163 20.57 2.15 11.10
C ASN A 163 19.77 3.39 11.50
N ASP A 164 20.45 4.49 11.86
CA ASP A 164 19.82 5.77 12.17
C ASP A 164 19.46 6.57 10.92
N TYR A 165 19.83 6.10 9.73
CA TYR A 165 19.36 6.66 8.47
C TYR A 165 18.14 5.90 7.95
N ARG A 166 17.28 6.63 7.23
CA ARG A 166 16.25 6.05 6.38
C ARG A 166 16.71 6.19 4.93
N PRO A 167 16.86 5.09 4.18
CA PRO A 167 17.12 5.17 2.76
C PRO A 167 15.85 5.65 2.05
N VAL A 168 15.88 6.83 1.44
CA VAL A 168 14.75 7.32 0.63
C VAL A 168 15.09 7.14 -0.84
N ALA A 169 14.30 6.34 -1.56
CA ALA A 169 14.50 6.16 -3.00
C ALA A 169 13.86 7.31 -3.78
N LEU A 170 14.71 8.07 -4.47
CA LEU A 170 14.31 9.10 -5.40
C LEU A 170 14.19 8.47 -6.80
N THR A 171 12.95 8.15 -7.17
CA THR A 171 12.59 7.62 -8.50
C THR A 171 12.06 8.72 -9.43
N SER A 172 12.08 8.45 -10.74
CA SER A 172 11.52 9.29 -11.80
C SER A 172 10.12 9.82 -11.46
N VAL A 173 9.91 11.11 -11.73
CA VAL A 173 8.61 11.78 -11.54
C VAL A 173 7.62 11.33 -12.61
N VAL A 174 8.13 11.08 -13.82
CA VAL A 174 7.37 10.48 -14.92
C VAL A 174 6.93 9.08 -14.55
N MET A 175 7.84 8.22 -14.08
CA MET A 175 7.48 6.87 -13.63
C MET A 175 6.44 6.91 -12.50
N LYS A 176 6.60 7.78 -11.51
CA LYS A 176 5.60 7.97 -10.44
C LYS A 176 4.23 8.43 -10.96
N SER A 177 4.19 9.05 -12.13
CA SER A 177 2.96 9.45 -12.80
C SER A 177 2.31 8.24 -13.47
N PHE A 178 3.11 7.47 -14.20
CA PHE A 178 2.68 6.21 -14.82
C PHE A 178 2.17 5.20 -13.78
N GLU A 179 2.92 5.01 -12.69
CA GLU A 179 2.53 4.17 -11.55
C GLU A 179 1.13 4.54 -11.00
N ARG A 180 0.71 5.81 -11.03
CA ARG A 180 -0.62 6.23 -10.53
C ARG A 180 -1.75 5.80 -11.45
N LEU A 181 -1.51 5.81 -12.76
CA LEU A 181 -2.47 5.35 -13.76
C LEU A 181 -2.66 3.84 -13.62
N VAL A 182 -1.55 3.10 -13.56
CA VAL A 182 -1.55 1.65 -13.30
C VAL A 182 -2.18 1.32 -11.93
N LEU A 183 -1.89 2.12 -10.89
CA LEU A 183 -2.47 1.92 -9.56
C LEU A 183 -4.00 2.04 -9.59
N SER A 184 -4.55 3.00 -10.34
CA SER A 184 -6.00 3.17 -10.45
C SER A 184 -6.62 1.92 -11.07
N TYR A 185 -6.08 1.50 -12.21
CA TYR A 185 -6.54 0.29 -12.91
C TYR A 185 -6.46 -0.97 -12.04
N LEU A 186 -5.32 -1.20 -11.36
CA LEU A 186 -5.15 -2.36 -10.50
C LEU A 186 -6.14 -2.37 -9.34
N LYS A 187 -6.43 -1.21 -8.75
CA LYS A 187 -7.46 -1.13 -7.70
C LYS A 187 -8.84 -1.50 -8.24
N ASP A 188 -9.20 -0.98 -9.39
CA ASP A 188 -10.52 -1.23 -9.98
C ASP A 188 -10.76 -2.73 -10.24
N ILE A 189 -9.72 -3.47 -10.67
CA ILE A 189 -9.86 -4.91 -10.95
C ILE A 189 -9.62 -5.82 -9.74
N THR A 190 -8.92 -5.36 -8.69
CA THR A 190 -8.55 -6.21 -7.54
C THR A 190 -9.28 -5.90 -6.23
N ASP A 191 -9.91 -4.74 -6.06
CA ASP A 191 -10.45 -4.32 -4.75
C ASP A 191 -11.53 -5.27 -4.19
N SER A 192 -12.33 -5.89 -5.07
CA SER A 192 -13.34 -6.90 -4.70
C SER A 192 -12.75 -8.27 -4.33
N LEU A 193 -11.52 -8.55 -4.77
CA LEU A 193 -10.81 -9.82 -4.58
C LEU A 193 -9.89 -9.81 -3.35
N LEU A 194 -9.69 -8.63 -2.75
CA LEU A 194 -8.89 -8.48 -1.55
C LEU A 194 -9.64 -9.03 -0.33
N ASP A 195 -8.88 -9.70 0.53
CA ASP A 195 -9.30 -10.18 1.84
C ASP A 195 -10.12 -9.09 2.58
N PRO A 196 -11.33 -9.39 3.06
CA PRO A 196 -12.13 -8.46 3.86
C PRO A 196 -11.40 -7.90 5.09
N LEU A 197 -10.42 -8.62 5.64
CA LEU A 197 -9.59 -8.20 6.77
C LEU A 197 -8.28 -7.52 6.35
N GLN A 198 -8.11 -7.22 5.06
CA GLN A 198 -7.13 -6.25 4.56
C GLN A 198 -7.76 -4.86 4.54
N PHE A 199 -7.24 -3.94 5.34
CA PHE A 199 -7.79 -2.59 5.49
C PHE A 199 -6.99 -1.53 4.74
N ALA A 200 -5.69 -1.75 4.51
CA ALA A 200 -4.88 -0.76 3.83
C ALA A 200 -5.13 -0.75 2.32
N TYR A 201 -5.01 0.45 1.73
CA TYR A 201 -5.08 0.71 0.29
C TYR A 201 -6.41 0.40 -0.41
N ARG A 202 -7.44 0.01 0.35
CA ARG A 202 -8.82 -0.16 -0.14
C ARG A 202 -9.60 1.14 -0.10
N ALA A 203 -10.56 1.27 -1.02
CA ALA A 203 -11.52 2.37 -0.95
C ALA A 203 -12.40 2.20 0.30
N ASN A 204 -12.78 3.30 0.94
CA ASN A 204 -13.71 3.30 2.08
C ASN A 204 -13.28 2.43 3.28
N ARG A 205 -11.97 2.20 3.44
CA ARG A 205 -11.38 1.58 4.64
C ARG A 205 -10.37 2.54 5.26
N SER A 206 -10.38 2.61 6.58
CA SER A 206 -9.54 3.48 7.38
C SER A 206 -8.79 2.69 8.46
N VAL A 207 -7.82 3.36 9.07
CA VAL A 207 -7.15 2.86 10.28
C VAL A 207 -8.18 2.62 11.41
N ASP A 208 -9.15 3.52 11.55
CA ASP A 208 -10.18 3.42 12.57
C ASP A 208 -11.05 2.16 12.36
N ASP A 209 -11.34 1.78 11.12
CA ASP A 209 -12.10 0.55 10.82
C ASP A 209 -11.34 -0.71 11.27
N ALA A 210 -10.02 -0.75 11.01
CA ALA A 210 -9.17 -1.88 11.41
C ALA A 210 -9.12 -2.03 12.93
N VAL A 211 -8.91 -0.91 13.65
CA VAL A 211 -8.88 -0.88 15.12
C VAL A 211 -10.25 -1.26 15.70
N ASN A 212 -11.33 -0.70 15.18
CA ASN A 212 -12.69 -1.01 15.65
C ASN A 212 -13.06 -2.47 15.40
N MET A 213 -12.68 -3.03 14.26
CA MET A 213 -12.96 -4.43 13.95
C MET A 213 -12.17 -5.38 14.84
N ALA A 214 -10.88 -5.10 15.10
CA ALA A 214 -10.08 -5.85 16.07
C ALA A 214 -10.74 -5.84 17.45
N LEU A 215 -11.06 -4.65 17.96
CA LEU A 215 -11.70 -4.48 19.28
C LEU A 215 -13.08 -5.15 19.32
N HIS A 216 -13.85 -5.11 18.24
CA HIS A 216 -15.15 -5.76 18.17
C HIS A 216 -15.01 -7.28 18.35
N PHE A 217 -14.13 -7.94 17.60
CA PHE A 217 -13.88 -9.38 17.77
C PHE A 217 -13.45 -9.75 19.18
N ILE A 218 -12.54 -8.96 19.75
CA ILE A 218 -12.00 -9.19 21.10
C ILE A 218 -13.11 -9.03 22.15
N LEU A 219 -13.78 -7.88 22.18
CA LEU A 219 -14.77 -7.55 23.22
C LEU A 219 -15.99 -8.46 23.14
N GLN A 220 -16.48 -8.75 21.93
CA GLN A 220 -17.60 -9.67 21.74
C GLN A 220 -17.28 -11.07 22.29
N HIS A 221 -16.05 -11.55 22.10
CA HIS A 221 -15.64 -12.85 22.62
C HIS A 221 -15.49 -12.85 24.14
N LEU A 222 -14.95 -11.77 24.70
CA LEU A 222 -14.74 -11.59 26.15
C LEU A 222 -16.05 -11.47 26.96
N ASP A 223 -17.18 -11.22 26.32
CA ASP A 223 -18.50 -11.27 26.97
C ASP A 223 -18.92 -12.72 27.30
N SER A 224 -18.24 -13.73 26.74
CA SER A 224 -18.52 -15.15 27.02
C SER A 224 -17.79 -15.63 28.29
N PRO A 225 -18.47 -16.35 29.20
CA PRO A 225 -17.80 -16.92 30.38
C PRO A 225 -16.64 -17.84 30.01
N GLY A 226 -15.56 -17.81 30.80
CA GLY A 226 -14.40 -18.67 30.61
C GLY A 226 -13.49 -18.31 29.42
N SER A 227 -13.83 -17.28 28.65
CA SER A 227 -13.11 -16.88 27.45
C SER A 227 -12.00 -15.85 27.71
N TYR A 228 -11.05 -15.76 26.77
CA TYR A 228 -10.04 -14.71 26.71
C TYR A 228 -9.53 -14.52 25.28
N ALA A 229 -8.81 -13.43 25.02
CA ALA A 229 -8.20 -13.16 23.72
C ALA A 229 -6.66 -13.05 23.82
N ARG A 230 -5.94 -13.61 22.85
CA ARG A 230 -4.50 -13.38 22.63
C ARG A 230 -4.34 -12.60 21.33
N ILE A 231 -3.47 -11.60 21.33
CA ILE A 231 -3.29 -10.66 20.22
C ILE A 231 -1.80 -10.59 19.93
N LEU A 232 -1.39 -11.07 18.76
CA LEU A 232 -0.02 -11.03 18.27
C LEU A 232 0.12 -9.90 17.25
N PHE A 233 0.92 -8.90 17.59
CA PHE A 233 1.29 -7.81 16.69
C PHE A 233 2.58 -8.18 15.99
N VAL A 234 2.47 -8.59 14.73
CA VAL A 234 3.57 -9.12 13.92
C VAL A 234 4.29 -7.97 13.23
N ASP A 235 5.62 -7.96 13.32
CA ASP A 235 6.50 -7.02 12.62
C ASP A 235 7.37 -7.80 11.63
N PHE A 236 7.56 -7.25 10.42
CA PHE A 236 8.46 -7.82 9.41
C PHE A 236 9.80 -7.06 9.39
N SER A 237 10.92 -7.78 9.26
CA SER A 237 12.25 -7.18 9.22
C SER A 237 12.46 -6.24 8.02
N SER A 238 11.81 -6.49 6.88
CA SER A 238 11.87 -5.64 5.69
C SER A 238 10.77 -5.91 4.65
N ALA A 239 9.51 -5.73 5.01
CA ALA A 239 8.33 -6.12 4.22
C ALA A 239 8.37 -5.75 2.71
N PHE A 240 8.75 -4.53 2.35
CA PHE A 240 8.76 -4.13 0.93
C PHE A 240 9.96 -4.66 0.14
N ASN A 241 11.07 -4.95 0.81
CA ASN A 241 12.30 -5.41 0.16
C ASN A 241 12.29 -6.91 -0.13
N THR A 242 11.34 -7.65 0.45
CA THR A 242 11.25 -9.12 0.39
C THR A 242 10.38 -9.64 -0.75
N ILE A 243 9.64 -8.76 -1.46
CA ILE A 243 8.79 -9.15 -2.58
C ILE A 243 9.63 -9.83 -3.66
N ILE A 244 9.35 -11.09 -3.96
CA ILE A 244 9.96 -11.79 -5.11
C ILE A 244 9.06 -11.58 -6.33
N PRO A 245 9.56 -10.99 -7.45
CA PRO A 245 8.74 -10.72 -8.63
C PRO A 245 8.01 -11.95 -9.18
N ALA A 246 8.69 -13.10 -9.25
CA ALA A 246 8.10 -14.36 -9.72
C ALA A 246 6.91 -14.81 -8.84
N LEU A 247 7.07 -14.80 -7.50
CA LEU A 247 5.99 -15.16 -6.58
C LEU A 247 4.83 -14.16 -6.63
N LEU A 248 5.13 -12.87 -6.83
CA LEU A 248 4.09 -11.86 -7.01
C LEU A 248 3.31 -12.11 -8.31
N ARG A 249 3.99 -12.44 -9.41
CA ARG A 249 3.34 -12.78 -10.68
C ARG A 249 2.32 -13.90 -10.50
N ASP A 250 2.70 -14.98 -9.85
CA ASP A 250 1.80 -16.13 -9.61
C ASP A 250 0.56 -15.73 -8.81
N LYS A 251 0.74 -14.88 -7.79
CA LYS A 251 -0.36 -14.36 -6.97
C LYS A 251 -1.28 -13.42 -7.75
N LEU A 252 -0.72 -12.55 -8.59
CA LEU A 252 -1.51 -11.67 -9.45
C LEU A 252 -2.34 -12.48 -10.45
N PHE A 253 -1.75 -13.54 -11.02
CA PHE A 253 -2.45 -14.46 -11.90
C PHE A 253 -3.61 -15.17 -11.19
N GLN A 254 -3.41 -15.62 -9.95
CA GLN A 254 -4.48 -16.20 -9.11
C GLN A 254 -5.61 -15.20 -8.79
N LEU A 255 -5.32 -13.90 -8.83
CA LEU A 255 -6.29 -12.81 -8.66
C LEU A 255 -6.91 -12.35 -9.98
N ASN A 256 -6.80 -13.14 -11.06
CA ASN A 256 -7.32 -12.84 -12.39
C ASN A 256 -6.82 -11.51 -12.97
N VAL A 257 -5.64 -11.05 -12.55
CA VAL A 257 -4.98 -9.90 -13.19
C VAL A 257 -4.52 -10.33 -14.59
N PRO A 258 -4.76 -9.54 -15.65
CA PRO A 258 -4.33 -9.89 -17.00
C PRO A 258 -2.84 -10.22 -17.08
N ASP A 259 -2.46 -11.24 -17.87
CA ASP A 259 -1.06 -11.69 -17.96
C ASP A 259 -0.10 -10.62 -18.49
N SER A 260 -0.57 -9.73 -19.39
CA SER A 260 0.21 -8.57 -19.84
C SER A 260 0.54 -7.61 -18.69
N MET A 261 -0.44 -7.33 -17.81
CA MET A 261 -0.23 -6.51 -16.63
C MET A 261 0.68 -7.22 -15.61
N CYS A 262 0.54 -8.54 -15.44
CA CYS A 262 1.45 -9.34 -14.60
C CYS A 262 2.89 -9.28 -15.12
N SER A 263 3.08 -9.36 -16.44
CA SER A 263 4.37 -9.27 -17.11
C SER A 263 4.98 -7.87 -16.96
N TRP A 264 4.19 -6.82 -17.18
CA TRP A 264 4.62 -5.43 -16.98
C TRP A 264 5.02 -5.15 -15.52
N ILE A 265 4.25 -5.64 -14.53
CA ILE A 265 4.61 -5.50 -13.10
C ILE A 265 5.89 -6.29 -12.78
N THR A 266 6.07 -7.45 -13.40
CA THR A 266 7.29 -8.24 -13.24
C THR A 266 8.49 -7.46 -13.77
N ASP A 267 8.40 -6.90 -14.98
CA ASP A 267 9.47 -6.07 -15.55
C ASP A 267 9.74 -4.79 -14.73
N PHE A 268 8.70 -4.16 -14.21
CA PHE A 268 8.82 -3.00 -13.31
C PHE A 268 9.64 -3.31 -12.04
N LEU A 269 9.61 -4.56 -11.56
CA LEU A 269 10.30 -5.00 -10.36
C LEU A 269 11.66 -5.67 -10.64
N THR A 270 11.96 -6.04 -11.88
CA THR A 270 13.22 -6.67 -12.28
C THR A 270 14.19 -5.69 -12.93
N ASP A 271 15.47 -6.09 -12.98
CA ASP A 271 16.61 -5.29 -13.48
C ASP A 271 16.61 -3.82 -13.02
N ARG A 272 16.26 -3.60 -11.75
CA ARG A 272 16.25 -2.26 -11.18
C ARG A 272 17.65 -1.86 -10.83
N ARG A 273 17.96 -0.59 -11.03
CA ARG A 273 19.27 -0.02 -10.71
C ARG A 273 19.14 1.02 -9.61
N GLN A 274 20.08 1.03 -8.67
CA GLN A 274 20.16 2.06 -7.65
C GLN A 274 21.59 2.51 -7.40
N PHE A 275 21.75 3.73 -6.92
CA PHE A 275 23.01 4.24 -6.41
C PHE A 275 22.74 5.11 -5.18
N VAL A 276 23.72 5.24 -4.30
CA VAL A 276 23.63 6.10 -3.11
C VAL A 276 24.13 7.50 -3.47
N ARG A 277 23.39 8.52 -3.07
CA ARG A 277 23.78 9.93 -3.24
C ARG A 277 23.90 10.64 -1.89
N LEU A 278 25.08 11.17 -1.61
CA LEU A 278 25.41 11.94 -0.41
C LEU A 278 26.01 13.29 -0.79
N GLY A 279 25.18 14.33 -0.80
CA GLY A 279 25.59 15.65 -1.28
C GLY A 279 25.95 15.61 -2.77
N THR A 280 27.22 15.88 -3.08
CA THR A 280 27.79 15.82 -4.44
C THR A 280 28.39 14.46 -4.78
N HIS A 281 28.50 13.54 -3.81
CA HIS A 281 29.06 12.22 -4.03
C HIS A 281 27.98 11.22 -4.44
N VAL A 282 28.33 10.37 -5.40
CA VAL A 282 27.49 9.32 -5.96
C VAL A 282 28.30 8.01 -5.88
N SER A 283 27.69 6.94 -5.42
CA SER A 283 28.30 5.60 -5.45
C SER A 283 28.23 4.99 -6.84
N ASP A 284 28.87 3.84 -6.99
CA ASP A 284 28.64 2.95 -8.13
C ASP A 284 27.18 2.49 -8.18
N LEU A 285 26.76 2.09 -9.38
CA LEU A 285 25.44 1.56 -9.65
C LEU A 285 25.35 0.11 -9.20
N GLN A 286 24.24 -0.25 -8.54
CA GLN A 286 23.97 -1.60 -8.07
C GLN A 286 22.63 -2.08 -8.62
N HIS A 287 22.59 -3.34 -9.04
CA HIS A 287 21.36 -4.00 -9.47
C HIS A 287 20.58 -4.53 -8.27
N ILE A 288 19.26 -4.42 -8.35
CA ILE A 288 18.29 -4.99 -7.41
C ILE A 288 17.28 -5.79 -8.21
N SER A 289 17.09 -7.04 -7.81
CA SER A 289 16.13 -7.96 -8.44
C SER A 289 15.03 -8.42 -7.47
N THR A 290 14.98 -7.85 -6.26
CA THR A 290 13.99 -8.18 -5.22
C THR A 290 13.45 -6.92 -4.56
N GLY A 291 12.20 -6.98 -4.15
CA GLY A 291 11.53 -5.91 -3.44
C GLY A 291 11.01 -4.81 -4.35
N SER A 292 10.33 -3.85 -3.73
CA SER A 292 9.86 -2.63 -4.37
C SER A 292 10.46 -1.41 -3.66
N PRO A 293 11.02 -0.42 -4.38
CA PRO A 293 11.73 0.69 -3.76
C PRO A 293 10.88 1.48 -2.78
N GLN A 294 11.49 1.89 -1.66
CA GLN A 294 10.80 2.73 -0.69
C GLN A 294 10.49 4.12 -1.28
N GLY A 295 9.20 4.37 -1.55
CA GLY A 295 8.72 5.63 -2.13
C GLY A 295 8.15 5.51 -3.55
N CYS A 296 8.13 4.31 -4.11
CA CYS A 296 7.30 3.97 -5.26
C CYS A 296 5.81 4.03 -4.89
N VAL A 297 4.99 4.39 -5.86
CA VAL A 297 3.54 4.57 -5.71
C VAL A 297 2.82 3.23 -5.71
N LEU A 298 3.28 2.26 -6.49
CA LEU A 298 2.69 0.92 -6.58
C LEU A 298 3.03 0.00 -5.41
N SER A 299 4.22 0.17 -4.79
CA SER A 299 4.75 -0.76 -3.77
C SER A 299 3.74 -1.17 -2.70
N PRO A 300 2.95 -0.25 -2.13
CA PRO A 300 2.05 -0.65 -1.06
C PRO A 300 0.87 -1.51 -1.51
N LEU A 301 0.30 -1.24 -2.68
CA LEU A 301 -0.74 -2.12 -3.25
C LEU A 301 -0.15 -3.48 -3.61
N LEU A 302 1.04 -3.50 -4.23
CA LEU A 302 1.70 -4.76 -4.60
C LEU A 302 1.98 -5.63 -3.37
N PHE A 303 2.36 -5.03 -2.23
CA PHE A 303 2.52 -5.76 -0.98
C PHE A 303 1.17 -6.30 -0.44
N SER A 304 0.10 -5.51 -0.51
CA SER A 304 -1.25 -5.98 -0.14
C SER A 304 -1.71 -7.16 -1.00
N LEU A 305 -1.42 -7.13 -2.31
CA LEU A 305 -1.72 -8.23 -3.24
C LEU A 305 -0.84 -9.46 -2.96
N TYR A 306 0.45 -9.24 -2.67
CA TYR A 306 1.41 -10.29 -2.31
C TYR A 306 0.97 -11.07 -1.06
N THR A 307 0.45 -10.35 -0.07
CA THR A 307 0.00 -10.89 1.21
C THR A 307 -1.50 -11.25 1.24
N ASN A 308 -2.21 -11.12 0.10
CA ASN A 308 -3.65 -11.31 0.08
C ASN A 308 -4.07 -12.71 0.56
N GLY A 309 -3.40 -13.75 0.06
CA GLY A 309 -3.65 -15.14 0.45
C GLY A 309 -3.16 -15.53 1.85
N CYS A 310 -2.54 -14.61 2.61
CA CYS A 310 -2.21 -14.83 4.02
C CYS A 310 -3.45 -14.58 4.87
N THR A 311 -4.28 -15.60 5.06
CA THR A 311 -5.52 -15.55 5.83
C THR A 311 -5.53 -16.64 6.91
N SER A 312 -6.34 -16.42 7.95
CA SER A 312 -6.58 -17.46 8.97
C SER A 312 -7.44 -18.57 8.39
N GLY A 313 -7.11 -19.83 8.69
CA GLY A 313 -7.94 -20.99 8.37
C GLY A 313 -8.97 -21.33 9.44
N HIS A 314 -8.82 -20.79 10.65
CA HIS A 314 -9.65 -21.14 11.78
C HIS A 314 -10.59 -20.01 12.18
N GLN A 315 -11.88 -20.32 12.41
CA GLN A 315 -12.90 -19.33 12.73
C GLN A 315 -12.63 -18.53 14.02
N SER A 316 -11.96 -19.14 15.00
CA SER A 316 -11.59 -18.50 16.26
C SER A 316 -10.28 -17.71 16.19
N VAL A 317 -9.67 -17.62 15.01
CA VAL A 317 -8.46 -16.81 14.81
C VAL A 317 -8.74 -15.80 13.70
N LYS A 318 -8.51 -14.51 13.99
CA LYS A 318 -8.67 -13.43 13.01
C LYS A 318 -7.29 -12.89 12.64
N LEU A 319 -7.01 -12.83 11.35
CA LEU A 319 -5.77 -12.26 10.81
C LEU A 319 -6.13 -10.95 10.12
N LEU A 320 -5.77 -9.83 10.74
CA LEU A 320 -5.99 -8.49 10.21
C LEU A 320 -4.70 -7.97 9.60
N LYS A 321 -4.83 -7.27 8.46
CA LYS A 321 -3.70 -6.68 7.74
C LYS A 321 -3.96 -5.19 7.51
N PHE A 322 -2.93 -4.39 7.75
CA PHE A 322 -2.86 -3.00 7.34
C PHE A 322 -1.49 -2.75 6.72
N ALA A 323 -1.40 -2.94 5.40
CA ALA A 323 -0.12 -2.89 4.68
C ALA A 323 0.84 -3.95 5.24
N ASP A 324 2.00 -3.56 5.78
CA ASP A 324 2.96 -4.42 6.46
C ASP A 324 2.58 -4.77 7.90
N ASP A 325 1.73 -3.99 8.57
CA ASP A 325 1.25 -4.32 9.91
C ASP A 325 0.29 -5.52 9.86
N THR A 326 0.66 -6.63 10.49
CA THR A 326 -0.18 -7.83 10.57
C THR A 326 -0.53 -8.13 12.03
N THR A 327 -1.78 -8.44 12.32
CA THR A 327 -2.26 -8.74 13.67
C THR A 327 -3.07 -10.02 13.70
N LEU A 328 -2.63 -10.97 14.52
CA LEU A 328 -3.31 -12.25 14.72
C LEU A 328 -4.05 -12.24 16.06
N ILE A 329 -5.36 -12.41 16.04
CA ILE A 329 -6.22 -12.40 17.23
C ILE A 329 -6.76 -13.81 17.44
N GLY A 330 -6.29 -14.49 18.48
CA GLY A 330 -6.83 -15.77 18.96
C GLY A 330 -7.96 -15.55 19.96
N LEU A 331 -9.15 -16.00 19.62
CA LEU A 331 -10.35 -16.01 20.47
C LEU A 331 -10.41 -17.37 21.19
N ILE A 332 -10.00 -17.39 22.46
CA ILE A 332 -9.80 -18.63 23.21
C ILE A 332 -10.98 -18.90 24.12
N SER A 333 -11.52 -20.12 24.06
CA SER A 333 -12.55 -20.62 24.98
C SER A 333 -11.97 -21.78 25.78
N ASP A 334 -12.34 -21.86 27.05
CA ASP A 334 -12.01 -22.99 27.94
C ASP A 334 -10.52 -23.33 28.02
N GLY A 335 -9.64 -22.36 27.76
CA GLY A 335 -8.20 -22.56 27.77
C GLY A 335 -7.61 -23.24 26.53
N ASN A 336 -8.42 -23.58 25.51
CA ASN A 336 -7.94 -24.27 24.32
C ASN A 336 -7.23 -23.33 23.33
N GLU A 337 -5.90 -23.28 23.38
CA GLU A 337 -5.07 -22.46 22.47
C GLU A 337 -4.65 -23.15 21.17
N SER A 338 -5.06 -24.41 20.93
CA SER A 338 -4.55 -25.21 19.80
C SER A 338 -4.71 -24.53 18.44
N ALA A 339 -5.89 -23.95 18.18
CA ALA A 339 -6.17 -23.21 16.95
C ALA A 339 -5.28 -21.97 16.79
N TYR A 340 -5.08 -21.21 17.87
CA TYR A 340 -4.26 -20.00 17.84
C TYR A 340 -2.79 -20.34 17.58
N ARG A 341 -2.25 -21.35 18.26
CA ARG A 341 -0.87 -21.81 18.06
C ARG A 341 -0.67 -22.39 16.66
N GLY A 342 -1.59 -23.22 16.20
CA GLY A 342 -1.54 -23.78 14.84
C GLY A 342 -1.57 -22.71 13.74
N GLU A 343 -2.33 -21.61 13.93
CA GLU A 343 -2.32 -20.49 12.98
C GLU A 343 -1.03 -19.66 13.05
N ILE A 344 -0.36 -19.58 14.20
CA ILE A 344 0.99 -18.98 14.29
C ILE A 344 1.99 -19.82 13.51
N ASP A 345 1.98 -21.14 13.68
CA ASP A 345 2.88 -22.05 12.95
C ASP A 345 2.63 -21.98 11.44
N ARG A 346 1.34 -21.92 11.05
CA ARG A 346 0.94 -21.71 9.66
C ARG A 346 1.43 -20.36 9.13
N LEU A 347 1.33 -19.28 9.92
CA LEU A 347 1.84 -17.97 9.54
C LEU A 347 3.36 -17.99 9.32
N VAL A 348 4.12 -18.63 10.22
CA VAL A 348 5.58 -18.78 10.09
C VAL A 348 5.95 -19.56 8.83
N SER A 349 5.29 -20.69 8.59
CA SER A 349 5.49 -21.50 7.38
C SER A 349 5.11 -20.72 6.12
N TRP A 350 3.98 -20.02 6.13
CA TRP A 350 3.53 -19.20 5.01
C TRP A 350 4.52 -18.07 4.71
N CYS A 351 5.02 -17.36 5.73
CA CYS A 351 6.02 -16.32 5.56
C CYS A 351 7.31 -16.88 4.95
N SER A 352 7.77 -18.03 5.43
CA SER A 352 8.96 -18.72 4.91
C SER A 352 8.82 -19.05 3.41
N THR A 353 7.71 -19.66 3.01
CA THR A 353 7.43 -19.99 1.59
C THR A 353 7.29 -18.74 0.71
N ASN A 354 6.88 -17.61 1.28
CA ASN A 354 6.67 -16.35 0.57
C ASN A 354 7.83 -15.36 0.77
N ASN A 355 9.00 -15.82 1.22
CA ASN A 355 10.20 -15.00 1.43
C ASN A 355 9.98 -13.78 2.36
N LEU A 356 9.04 -13.86 3.30
CA LEU A 356 8.80 -12.82 4.29
C LEU A 356 9.53 -13.17 5.59
N GLU A 357 10.34 -12.24 6.07
CA GLU A 357 11.10 -12.41 7.29
C GLU A 357 10.39 -11.76 8.48
N LEU A 358 9.99 -12.59 9.43
CA LEU A 358 9.36 -12.15 10.68
C LEU A 358 10.42 -11.61 11.66
N ASN A 359 10.12 -10.48 12.29
CA ASN A 359 10.95 -9.90 13.34
C ASN A 359 10.45 -10.33 14.71
N SER A 360 10.98 -11.44 15.25
CA SER A 360 10.57 -11.96 16.56
C SER A 360 10.85 -10.98 17.71
N LEU A 361 11.90 -10.17 17.61
CA LEU A 361 12.28 -9.19 18.64
C LEU A 361 11.33 -7.99 18.72
N LYS A 362 10.71 -7.61 17.60
CA LYS A 362 9.72 -6.52 17.54
C LYS A 362 8.29 -7.00 17.55
N THR A 363 8.07 -8.29 17.32
CA THR A 363 6.77 -8.91 17.48
C THR A 363 6.41 -8.92 18.96
N VAL A 364 5.20 -8.50 19.26
CA VAL A 364 4.69 -8.34 20.63
C VAL A 364 3.38 -9.07 20.77
N GLU A 365 3.21 -9.75 21.90
CA GLU A 365 1.93 -10.35 22.27
C GLU A 365 1.25 -9.56 23.39
N MET A 366 -0.07 -9.45 23.31
CA MET A 366 -0.92 -8.91 24.35
C MET A 366 -2.07 -9.89 24.64
N THR A 367 -2.49 -9.95 25.89
CA THR A 367 -3.61 -10.79 26.33
C THR A 367 -4.74 -9.92 26.87
N GLY A 368 -5.95 -10.03 26.33
CA GLY A 368 -7.17 -9.52 26.96
C GLY A 368 -7.83 -10.64 27.77
N ASP A 369 -7.99 -10.46 29.08
CA ASP A 369 -8.63 -11.44 29.96
C ASP A 369 -9.35 -10.73 31.11
N PHE A 370 -10.66 -10.96 31.22
CA PHE A 370 -11.52 -10.38 32.27
C PHE A 370 -11.87 -11.36 33.39
N ARG A 371 -11.31 -12.58 33.35
CA ARG A 371 -11.50 -13.58 34.40
C ARG A 371 -10.77 -13.14 35.67
N LYS A 372 -11.37 -13.43 36.84
CA LYS A 372 -10.85 -13.00 38.15
C LYS A 372 -9.53 -13.66 38.53
N ASP A 373 -9.34 -14.93 38.16
CA ASP A 373 -8.15 -15.72 38.46
C ASP A 373 -7.68 -16.48 37.21
N PRO A 374 -6.89 -15.84 36.35
CA PRO A 374 -6.43 -16.45 35.11
C PRO A 374 -5.24 -17.38 35.36
N ALA A 375 -5.32 -18.61 34.86
CA ALA A 375 -4.20 -19.54 34.91
C ALA A 375 -2.94 -18.99 34.21
N PRO A 376 -1.73 -19.30 34.70
CA PRO A 376 -0.47 -18.98 34.02
C PRO A 376 -0.45 -19.56 32.61
N ARG A 377 0.12 -18.82 31.66
CA ARG A 377 0.05 -19.16 30.24
C ARG A 377 1.44 -19.41 29.67
N PRO A 378 1.60 -20.46 28.85
CA PRO A 378 2.85 -20.66 28.16
C PRO A 378 3.10 -19.51 27.17
N PRO A 379 4.34 -19.01 27.07
CA PRO A 379 4.70 -17.99 26.10
C PRO A 379 4.43 -18.51 24.68
N VAL A 380 4.13 -17.59 23.77
CA VAL A 380 4.16 -17.88 22.33
C VAL A 380 5.62 -17.93 21.90
N ILE A 381 5.94 -18.94 21.09
CA ILE A 381 7.25 -19.08 20.44
C ILE A 381 7.03 -18.73 18.98
N LEU A 382 7.87 -17.83 18.45
CA LEU A 382 7.88 -17.43 17.05
C LEU A 382 9.30 -17.60 16.51
N CYS A 383 9.48 -18.43 15.49
CA CYS A 383 10.81 -18.74 14.92
C CYS A 383 11.84 -19.12 16.00
N ASP A 384 11.48 -20.09 16.87
CA ASP A 384 12.31 -20.59 17.98
C ASP A 384 12.67 -19.57 19.08
N SER A 385 12.05 -18.38 19.05
CA SER A 385 12.26 -17.32 20.05
C SER A 385 10.97 -17.02 20.82
N PRO A 386 11.01 -16.86 22.15
CA PRO A 386 9.84 -16.45 22.91
C PRO A 386 9.45 -15.00 22.55
N VAL A 387 8.17 -14.80 22.24
CA VAL A 387 7.62 -13.46 21.95
C VAL A 387 7.48 -12.67 23.25
N SER A 388 7.82 -11.39 23.19
CA SER A 388 7.66 -10.49 24.34
C SER A 388 6.18 -10.20 24.63
N SER A 389 5.78 -10.28 25.89
CA SER A 389 4.43 -9.93 26.33
C SER A 389 4.38 -8.46 26.76
N ALA A 390 3.35 -7.72 26.35
CA ALA A 390 3.14 -6.33 26.72
C ALA A 390 1.78 -6.09 27.39
N GLU A 391 1.74 -5.14 28.32
CA GLU A 391 0.50 -4.68 28.97
C GLU A 391 -0.22 -3.59 28.17
N SER A 392 0.50 -2.91 27.28
CA SER A 392 -0.04 -1.93 26.34
C SER A 392 0.74 -1.92 25.04
N PHE A 393 0.05 -1.70 23.93
CA PHE A 393 0.67 -1.63 22.60
C PHE A 393 0.05 -0.51 21.76
N CYS A 394 0.86 0.16 20.94
CA CYS A 394 0.41 1.19 20.01
C CYS A 394 0.02 0.54 18.67
N PHE A 395 -1.23 0.11 18.56
CA PHE A 395 -1.77 -0.52 17.36
C PHE A 395 -2.29 0.55 16.39
N LEU A 396 -1.65 0.68 15.22
CA LEU A 396 -1.99 1.66 14.18
C LEU A 396 -2.16 3.11 14.72
N GLY A 397 -1.35 3.49 15.70
CA GLY A 397 -1.39 4.82 16.32
C GLY A 397 -2.38 4.95 17.50
N THR A 398 -3.12 3.91 17.84
CA THR A 398 -4.00 3.85 19.01
C THR A 398 -3.42 2.94 20.09
N THR A 399 -3.30 3.44 21.33
CA THR A 399 -2.82 2.63 22.45
C THR A 399 -3.95 1.75 23.00
N ILE A 400 -3.75 0.44 22.91
CA ILE A 400 -4.62 -0.58 23.51
C ILE A 400 -3.94 -1.10 24.77
N THR A 401 -4.70 -1.27 25.85
CA THR A 401 -4.23 -1.80 27.13
C THR A 401 -4.81 -3.19 27.39
N LYS A 402 -4.17 -3.97 28.26
CA LYS A 402 -4.61 -5.31 28.70
C LYS A 402 -6.05 -5.32 29.24
N GLU A 403 -6.44 -4.25 29.93
CA GLU A 403 -7.78 -4.06 30.49
C GLU A 403 -8.81 -3.63 29.42
N LEU A 404 -8.35 -3.39 28.18
CA LEU A 404 -9.11 -2.84 27.06
C LEU A 404 -9.84 -1.52 27.42
N LYS A 405 -9.36 -0.84 28.47
CA LYS A 405 -9.77 0.51 28.83
C LYS A 405 -8.97 1.49 27.98
N GLY A 406 -9.66 2.31 27.19
CA GLY A 406 -9.03 3.29 26.29
C GLY A 406 -8.03 4.19 27.04
N GLY A 407 -6.76 4.15 26.62
CA GLY A 407 -5.68 4.93 27.22
C GLY A 407 -5.62 6.37 26.70
N ARG A 408 -5.11 7.29 27.54
CA ARG A 408 -4.88 8.71 27.21
C ARG A 408 -3.82 8.88 26.11
N ARG A 409 -3.95 9.98 25.33
CA ARG A 409 -2.96 10.49 24.36
C ARG A 409 -1.54 10.51 24.93
N THR A 410 -0.59 9.91 24.22
CA THR A 410 0.84 10.18 24.40
C THR A 410 1.38 11.04 23.26
N SER A 411 1.96 12.18 23.62
CA SER A 411 2.83 12.99 22.76
C SER A 411 4.25 12.40 22.78
N ALA A 412 4.55 11.44 21.91
CA ALA A 412 5.92 10.98 21.65
C ALA A 412 6.07 10.53 20.17
N PRO A 413 7.25 10.66 19.56
CA PRO A 413 7.38 10.85 18.12
C PRO A 413 7.33 9.53 17.36
N SER A 414 6.21 9.24 16.71
CA SER A 414 6.21 8.34 15.56
C SER A 414 6.88 9.03 14.36
N PRO A 415 7.60 8.30 13.47
CA PRO A 415 8.09 8.89 12.24
C PRO A 415 6.92 9.15 11.27
N ARG A 416 6.27 10.30 11.46
CA ARG A 416 5.49 11.11 10.51
C ARG A 416 4.49 10.37 9.60
N ARG A 417 3.24 10.26 10.09
CA ARG A 417 1.96 10.79 9.53
C ARG A 417 0.82 9.79 9.77
N LEU A 418 0.13 9.94 10.90
CA LEU A 418 -1.32 9.76 11.09
C LEU A 418 -1.59 10.07 12.56
N SER A 419 -2.04 11.30 12.83
CA SER A 419 -2.43 11.75 14.17
C SER A 419 -3.95 11.87 14.21
N ARG A 420 -4.68 10.78 14.47
CA ARG A 420 -6.15 10.81 14.66
C ARG A 420 -6.62 9.69 15.61
N GLY A 421 -7.52 10.06 16.53
CA GLY A 421 -8.44 9.15 17.24
C GLY A 421 -8.01 8.61 18.61
N CYS A 422 -8.78 8.90 19.67
CA CYS A 422 -8.94 8.01 20.83
C CYS A 422 -10.40 7.58 20.84
N ILE A 423 -10.69 6.28 20.90
CA ILE A 423 -12.06 5.77 21.04
C ILE A 423 -12.25 5.30 22.48
N SER A 424 -13.22 5.90 23.18
CA SER A 424 -13.54 5.50 24.55
C SER A 424 -14.52 4.32 24.56
N CYS A 425 -14.28 3.33 25.42
CA CYS A 425 -15.10 2.13 25.58
C CYS A 425 -16.59 2.45 25.91
N GLY A 426 -16.84 3.57 26.60
CA GLY A 426 -18.20 4.04 26.90
C GLY A 426 -18.95 4.66 25.71
N THR A 427 -18.25 5.18 24.71
CA THR A 427 -18.85 5.74 23.48
C THR A 427 -19.26 4.61 22.53
N LEU A 428 -18.47 3.53 22.47
CA LEU A 428 -18.73 2.36 21.63
C LEU A 428 -20.01 1.62 22.03
N LYS A 429 -20.24 1.32 23.32
CA LYS A 429 -21.49 0.65 23.79
C LYS A 429 -22.78 1.42 23.45
N LYS A 430 -22.71 2.75 23.28
CA LYS A 430 -23.87 3.58 22.87
C LYS A 430 -24.07 3.68 21.36
N PHE A 431 -23.01 3.49 20.56
CA PHE A 431 -23.07 3.52 19.09
C PHE A 431 -23.47 2.17 18.47
N PHE A 432 -23.24 1.06 19.17
CA PHE A 432 -23.47 -0.29 18.65
C PHE A 432 -24.93 -0.71 18.37
N PRO A 433 -25.97 -0.24 19.09
CA PRO A 433 -27.35 -0.58 18.75
C PRO A 433 -27.76 -0.06 17.36
N THR A 434 -27.25 1.11 16.97
CA THR A 434 -27.64 1.80 15.71
C THR A 434 -26.89 1.27 14.48
N CYS A 435 -25.69 0.70 14.68
CA CYS A 435 -24.88 0.15 13.58
C CYS A 435 -25.29 -1.26 13.17
N LYS A 436 -25.93 -2.04 14.06
CA LYS A 436 -26.38 -3.41 13.75
C LYS A 436 -27.36 -3.43 12.56
N ASP A 437 -28.25 -2.44 12.50
CA ASP A 437 -29.23 -2.28 11.40
C ASP A 437 -28.61 -1.78 10.10
N PHE A 438 -27.53 -0.98 10.18
CA PHE A 438 -26.78 -0.49 9.01
C PHE A 438 -25.92 -1.60 8.37
N TRP A 439 -25.38 -2.53 9.17
CA TRP A 439 -24.56 -3.64 8.66
C TRP A 439 -25.38 -4.81 8.12
N LEU A 440 -26.57 -5.09 8.66
CA LEU A 440 -27.51 -6.09 8.11
C LEU A 440 -28.01 -5.72 6.70
N THR A 441 -28.07 -4.42 6.37
CA THR A 441 -28.50 -3.92 5.05
C THR A 441 -27.35 -3.78 4.04
N SER A 442 -26.10 -3.68 4.49
CA SER A 442 -24.95 -3.38 3.61
C SER A 442 -24.09 -4.59 3.21
N THR A 443 -24.32 -5.77 3.82
CA THR A 443 -23.42 -6.94 3.67
C THR A 443 -24.08 -8.17 3.03
N LEU A 444 -25.31 -8.05 2.53
CA LEU A 444 -25.97 -9.10 1.74
C LEU A 444 -26.46 -8.52 0.41
N PRO A 445 -25.69 -8.75 -0.66
CA PRO A 445 -26.29 -9.34 -1.84
C PRO A 445 -25.55 -10.63 -2.21
N SER A 446 -26.33 -11.65 -2.58
CA SER A 446 -25.93 -12.96 -3.13
C SER A 446 -25.41 -14.04 -2.15
N LEU A 447 -26.24 -14.41 -1.17
CA LEU A 447 -26.39 -15.82 -0.78
C LEU A 447 -27.77 -16.28 -1.24
N ASN A 448 -27.86 -16.75 -2.48
CA ASN A 448 -29.04 -17.46 -2.99
C ASN A 448 -29.05 -18.86 -2.35
N LEU A 449 -29.62 -18.97 -1.14
CA LEU A 449 -30.15 -20.25 -0.66
C LEU A 449 -31.59 -20.34 -1.15
N SER A 450 -31.82 -21.24 -2.11
CA SER A 450 -33.16 -21.64 -2.54
C SER A 450 -33.87 -22.33 -1.38
N SER A 451 -34.71 -21.60 -0.66
CA SER A 451 -35.75 -22.18 0.20
C SER A 451 -37.09 -22.05 -0.51
N HIS A 452 -37.59 -23.13 -1.10
CA HIS A 452 -38.96 -23.23 -1.58
C HIS A 452 -39.95 -23.16 -0.39
N PRO A 453 -40.99 -22.32 -0.43
CA PRO A 453 -42.09 -22.38 0.52
C PRO A 453 -43.20 -23.34 0.03
N PRO A 454 -44.05 -23.86 0.93
CA PRO A 454 -45.08 -24.83 0.60
C PRO A 454 -46.32 -24.14 0.04
N SER A 455 -46.85 -24.63 -1.09
CA SER A 455 -48.17 -24.26 -1.60
C SER A 455 -49.14 -25.42 -1.41
N GLN A 456 -50.12 -25.23 -0.51
CA GLN A 456 -51.34 -26.02 -0.48
C GLN A 456 -52.30 -25.57 -1.59
N SER A 457 -53.11 -26.53 -2.03
CA SER A 457 -54.39 -26.46 -2.76
C SER A 457 -54.37 -26.74 -4.26
N GLY A 458 -54.91 -27.91 -4.60
CA GLY A 458 -55.18 -28.43 -5.94
C GLY A 458 -55.91 -29.77 -5.80
N LEU A 459 -57.24 -29.69 -5.71
CA LEU A 459 -58.18 -30.81 -5.78
C LEU A 459 -57.98 -31.65 -7.05
N LEU A 460 -57.96 -33.00 -6.94
CA LEU A 460 -58.79 -33.92 -7.73
C LEU A 460 -58.55 -35.40 -7.35
N GLN A 461 -59.63 -36.02 -6.89
CA GLN A 461 -60.05 -37.43 -7.02
C GLN A 461 -59.00 -38.53 -7.24
N LEU A 462 -58.99 -39.52 -6.34
CA LEU A 462 -59.18 -40.94 -6.65
C LEU A 462 -59.47 -41.73 -5.34
N GLN A 463 -60.50 -42.57 -5.39
CA GLN A 463 -61.01 -43.43 -4.32
C GLN A 463 -60.45 -44.88 -4.52
N PRO A 464 -60.85 -45.89 -3.72
CA PRO A 464 -60.13 -46.44 -2.57
C PRO A 464 -59.58 -47.88 -2.80
N GLY A 465 -58.80 -48.41 -1.84
CA GLY A 465 -58.90 -49.83 -1.47
C GLY A 465 -57.61 -50.59 -1.15
N GLN A 466 -57.76 -51.46 -0.15
CA GLN A 466 -56.89 -52.57 0.30
C GLN A 466 -55.71 -52.16 1.21
N GLY A 467 -55.59 -52.59 2.46
CA GLY A 467 -56.21 -53.69 3.20
C GLY A 467 -55.15 -54.70 3.62
N GLN A 468 -55.08 -54.97 4.93
CA GLN A 468 -54.37 -56.08 5.61
C GLN A 468 -52.84 -55.95 5.66
N THR A 469 -52.09 -56.28 6.74
CA THR A 469 -52.23 -57.04 8.00
C THR A 469 -50.83 -56.89 8.67
N ALA A 470 -50.56 -56.98 9.97
CA ALA A 470 -51.27 -57.28 11.21
C ALA A 470 -50.47 -56.62 12.36
#